data_AF-A0AAV8ZR37-F1
#
_entry.id   AF-A0AAV8ZR37-F1
#
_cell.length_a   1.000
_cell.length_b   1.000
_cell.length_c   1.000
_cell.angle_alpha   90.00
_cell.angle_beta   90.00
_cell.angle_gamma   90.00
#
_symmetry.space_group_name_H-M   'P 1'
#
loop_
_entity.id
_entity.type
_entity.pdbx_description
1 polymer ?
#
loop_
_entity_poly.entity_id
_entity_poly.type
_entity_poly.pdbx_seq_one_letter_code
_entity_poly.pdbx_strand_id
1 'polypeptide(L)'
;MELLNITNQPFSDNSIEEYQFHTYQPNISGTLDYNDETRIPIQDLDAYTAPCNSYSYNEGKLTQEDGSATTKLEFINNVIAFLFREIRYEMNGIVID
;
A
#
# COMPACT_ATOMS: atom_id res chain seq x y z
N MET A 1 -27.23 21.22 -11.83
CA MET A 1 -27.24 21.95 -10.55
C MET A 1 -27.67 20.92 -9.51
N GLU A 2 -26.73 20.38 -8.74
CA GLU A 2 -27.06 19.45 -7.66
C GLU A 2 -27.42 20.26 -6.43
N LEU A 3 -28.65 20.08 -5.94
CA LEU A 3 -29.16 20.76 -4.76
C LEU A 3 -28.78 19.92 -3.53
N LEU A 4 -27.97 20.49 -2.63
CA LEU A 4 -27.57 19.82 -1.39
C LEU A 4 -28.81 19.62 -0.49
N ASN A 5 -29.22 18.36 -0.30
CA ASN A 5 -30.34 18.01 0.56
C ASN A 5 -29.86 17.78 2.01
N ILE A 6 -30.09 18.78 2.86
CA ILE A 6 -29.71 18.80 4.29
C ILE A 6 -30.71 18.12 5.23
N THR A 7 -31.85 17.61 4.73
CA THR A 7 -32.86 16.92 5.57
C THR A 7 -32.75 15.41 5.54
N ASN A 8 -31.91 14.84 4.67
CA ASN A 8 -31.64 13.41 4.68
C ASN A 8 -30.93 13.00 5.97
N GLN A 9 -31.29 11.82 6.49
CA GLN A 9 -30.58 11.21 7.60
C GLN A 9 -29.12 10.97 7.20
N PRO A 10 -28.14 11.39 8.03
CA PRO A 10 -26.74 11.15 7.71
C PRO A 10 -26.48 9.65 7.62
N PHE A 11 -25.87 9.22 6.52
CA PHE A 11 -25.35 7.87 6.39
C PHE A 11 -24.10 7.76 7.27
N SER A 12 -24.17 6.95 8.33
CA SER A 12 -23.03 6.64 9.19
C SER A 12 -22.54 5.25 8.83
N ASP A 13 -21.37 5.19 8.21
CA ASP A 13 -20.64 3.95 8.02
C ASP A 13 -19.74 3.72 9.23
N ASN A 14 -20.09 2.72 10.04
CA ASN A 14 -19.32 2.33 11.22
C ASN A 14 -18.52 1.03 10.96
N SER A 15 -18.32 0.66 9.69
CA SER A 15 -17.57 -0.57 9.35
C SER A 15 -16.09 -0.50 9.75
N ILE A 16 -15.53 0.70 9.91
CA ILE A 16 -14.21 0.87 10.51
C ILE A 16 -14.30 1.67 11.79
N GLU A 17 -13.97 1.00 12.90
CA GLU A 17 -13.96 1.59 14.23
C GLU A 17 -12.63 2.31 14.54
N GLU A 18 -11.51 1.85 13.97
CA GLU A 18 -10.18 2.39 14.22
C GLU A 18 -9.20 2.08 13.06
N TYR A 19 -8.25 2.98 12.82
CA TYR A 19 -7.11 2.75 11.92
C TYR A 19 -5.81 3.07 12.63
N GLN A 20 -4.83 2.17 12.51
CA GLN A 20 -3.48 2.38 13.00
C GLN A 20 -2.49 2.29 11.84
N PHE A 21 -1.62 3.28 11.72
CA PHE A 21 -0.54 3.28 10.73
C PHE A 21 0.75 2.82 11.39
N HIS A 22 1.37 1.80 10.81
CA HIS A 22 2.68 1.32 11.20
C HIS A 22 3.65 1.45 10.03
N THR A 23 4.77 2.12 10.26
CA THR A 23 5.80 2.30 9.24
C THR A 23 6.92 1.31 9.49
N TYR A 24 7.21 0.48 8.49
CA TYR A 24 8.31 -0.46 8.51
C TYR A 24 9.28 -0.16 7.37
N GLN A 25 10.56 -0.35 7.62
CA GLN A 25 11.60 -0.16 6.60
C GLN A 25 11.85 -1.49 5.89
N PRO A 26 11.85 -1.51 4.54
CA PRO A 26 12.23 -2.70 3.79
C PRO A 26 13.73 -3.00 3.99
N ASN A 27 14.07 -4.28 4.00
CA ASN A 27 15.44 -4.77 3.95
C ASN A 27 15.97 -4.62 2.53
N ILE A 28 16.65 -3.51 2.26
CA ILE A 28 17.27 -3.23 0.96
C ILE A 28 18.75 -2.92 1.19
N SER A 29 19.64 -3.56 0.44
CA SER A 29 21.09 -3.30 0.48
C SER A 29 21.55 -2.20 -0.48
N GLY A 30 20.64 -1.62 -1.27
CA GLY A 30 20.94 -0.66 -2.34
C GLY A 30 19.68 -0.14 -3.04
N THR A 31 19.79 0.18 -4.33
CA THR A 31 18.64 0.55 -5.17
C THR A 31 17.98 -0.73 -5.71
N LEU A 32 16.66 -0.81 -5.65
CA LEU A 32 15.89 -1.88 -6.28
C LEU A 32 15.82 -1.66 -7.79
N ASP A 33 16.00 -2.72 -8.55
CA ASP A 33 15.79 -2.78 -10.00
C ASP A 33 14.64 -3.74 -10.35
N TYR A 34 14.39 -3.94 -11.64
CA TYR A 34 13.32 -4.80 -12.15
C TYR A 34 13.48 -6.24 -11.68
N ASN A 35 12.41 -6.78 -11.08
CA ASN A 35 12.32 -8.15 -10.54
C ASN A 35 13.15 -8.43 -9.29
N ASP A 36 13.70 -7.40 -8.65
CA ASP A 36 14.32 -7.57 -7.34
C ASP A 36 13.28 -7.92 -6.28
N GLU A 37 13.68 -8.77 -5.34
CA GLU A 37 12.90 -9.08 -4.15
C GLU A 37 13.28 -8.11 -3.04
N THR A 38 12.27 -7.55 -2.40
CA THR A 38 12.44 -6.81 -1.14
C THR A 38 11.57 -7.43 -0.06
N ARG A 39 12.04 -7.39 1.19
CA ARG A 39 11.34 -7.94 2.35
C ARG A 39 11.13 -6.85 3.37
N ILE A 40 9.90 -6.70 3.87
CA ILE A 40 9.58 -5.75 4.94
C ILE A 40 9.47 -6.56 6.24
N PRO A 41 10.52 -6.60 7.08
CA PRO A 41 10.45 -7.36 8.32
C PRO A 41 9.61 -6.61 9.36
N ILE A 42 8.63 -7.29 9.93
CA ILE A 42 7.88 -6.81 11.08
C ILE A 42 8.50 -7.49 12.31
N GLN A 43 9.40 -6.78 13.01
CA GLN A 43 10.15 -7.33 14.15
C GLN A 43 9.69 -6.75 15.51
N ASP A 44 8.70 -5.86 15.49
CA ASP A 44 8.30 -5.13 16.69
C ASP A 44 7.44 -6.02 17.59
N LEU A 45 7.93 -6.31 18.81
CA LEU A 45 7.30 -7.25 19.75
C LEU A 45 5.93 -6.76 20.24
N ASP A 46 5.69 -5.44 20.15
CA ASP A 46 4.46 -4.79 20.58
C ASP A 46 3.44 -4.61 19.44
N ALA A 47 3.82 -4.95 18.19
CA ALA A 47 2.94 -4.86 17.03
C ALA A 47 2.33 -6.21 16.69
N TYR A 48 1.09 -6.45 17.15
CA TYR A 48 0.28 -7.60 16.72
C TYR A 48 -0.50 -7.24 15.46
N THR A 49 0.13 -7.41 14.30
CA THR A 49 -0.54 -7.20 13.01
C THR A 49 -1.21 -8.50 12.57
N ALA A 50 -2.52 -8.48 12.31
CA ALA A 50 -3.23 -9.60 11.70
C ALA A 50 -3.29 -9.37 10.18
N PRO A 51 -2.47 -10.07 9.35
CA PRO A 51 -2.36 -9.76 7.93
C PRO A 51 -3.70 -9.80 7.18
N CYS A 52 -4.58 -10.75 7.54
CA CYS A 52 -5.91 -10.90 6.95
C CYS A 52 -6.86 -9.71 7.21
N ASN A 53 -6.58 -8.90 8.25
CA ASN A 53 -7.35 -7.71 8.62
C ASN A 53 -6.52 -6.43 8.48
N SER A 54 -5.43 -6.48 7.70
CA SER A 54 -4.52 -5.37 7.50
C SER A 54 -4.41 -5.03 6.01
N TYR A 55 -4.03 -3.79 5.72
CA TYR A 55 -3.80 -3.32 4.36
C TYR A 55 -2.35 -2.87 4.19
N SER A 56 -1.75 -3.16 3.03
CA SER A 56 -0.47 -2.57 2.63
C SER A 56 -0.72 -1.26 1.90
N TYR A 57 -0.14 -0.17 2.40
CA TYR A 57 -0.19 1.14 1.75
C TYR A 57 1.11 1.40 1.00
N ASN A 58 1.01 1.68 -0.30
CA ASN A 58 2.14 1.91 -1.18
C ASN A 58 2.03 3.30 -1.82
N GLU A 59 3.10 4.08 -1.71
CA GLU A 59 3.20 5.40 -2.33
C GLU A 59 4.54 5.55 -3.07
N GLY A 60 4.57 6.43 -4.07
CA GLY A 60 5.76 6.65 -4.86
C GLY A 60 5.64 7.85 -5.79
N LYS A 61 6.77 8.23 -6.38
CA LYS A 61 6.84 9.30 -7.38
C LYS A 61 7.04 8.68 -8.76
N LEU A 62 6.28 9.16 -9.73
CA LEU A 62 6.49 8.82 -11.13
C LEU A 62 7.39 9.85 -11.81
N THR A 63 8.48 9.38 -12.42
CA THR A 63 9.46 10.20 -13.13
C THR A 63 9.70 9.66 -14.53
N GLN A 64 10.16 10.52 -15.43
CA GLN A 64 10.73 10.09 -16.71
C GLN A 64 12.10 9.44 -16.50
N GLU A 65 12.66 8.84 -17.54
CA GLU A 65 13.99 8.19 -17.51
C GLU A 65 15.10 9.16 -17.09
N ASP A 66 14.96 10.45 -17.41
CA ASP A 66 15.88 11.52 -17.02
C ASP A 66 15.62 12.07 -15.60
N GLY A 67 14.68 11.50 -14.84
CA GLY A 67 14.31 11.92 -13.49
C GLY A 67 13.38 13.14 -13.42
N SER A 68 12.99 13.73 -14.56
CA SER A 68 12.07 14.87 -14.59
C SER A 68 10.64 14.44 -14.24
N ALA A 69 9.84 15.42 -13.80
CA ALA A 69 8.42 15.19 -13.51
C ALA A 69 7.65 14.94 -14.81
N THR A 70 6.74 13.96 -14.78
CA THR A 70 5.90 13.69 -15.94
C THR A 70 4.78 14.70 -16.04
N THR A 71 4.62 15.36 -17.19
CA THR A 71 3.62 16.43 -17.41
C THR A 71 2.28 15.92 -17.94
N LYS A 72 2.25 14.73 -18.54
CA LYS A 72 1.02 14.12 -19.06
C LYS A 72 1.13 12.61 -18.93
N LEU A 73 0.39 12.04 -18.00
CA LEU A 73 0.33 10.60 -17.83
C LEU A 73 -1.07 10.19 -17.40
N GLU A 74 -1.59 9.17 -18.07
CA GLU A 74 -2.85 8.53 -17.76
C GLU A 74 -2.55 7.08 -17.45
N PHE A 75 -2.91 6.64 -16.25
CA PHE A 75 -2.86 5.22 -15.92
C PHE A 75 -3.98 4.52 -16.65
N ILE A 76 -3.62 3.60 -17.55
CA ILE A 76 -4.59 2.79 -18.31
C ILE A 76 -5.06 1.56 -17.51
N ASN A 77 -4.38 1.21 -16.41
CA ASN A 77 -4.77 0.15 -15.49
C ASN A 77 -4.27 0.41 -14.04
N ASN A 78 -4.49 -0.56 -13.14
CA ASN A 78 -3.96 -0.57 -11.78
C ASN A 78 -2.42 -0.74 -11.73
N VAL A 79 -1.67 0.33 -12.01
CA VAL A 79 -0.19 0.32 -12.07
C VAL A 79 0.46 -0.34 -10.86
N ILE A 80 -0.04 -0.08 -9.65
CA ILE A 80 0.55 -0.63 -8.42
C ILE A 80 0.47 -2.16 -8.41
N ALA A 81 -0.65 -2.75 -8.85
CA ALA A 81 -0.77 -4.20 -8.95
C ALA A 81 0.21 -4.81 -9.97
N PHE A 82 0.62 -4.07 -10.99
CA PHE A 82 1.58 -4.54 -12.01
C PHE A 82 3.05 -4.30 -11.62
N LEU A 83 3.33 -3.54 -10.55
CA LEU A 83 4.70 -3.41 -10.02
C LEU A 83 5.19 -4.72 -9.38
N PHE A 84 4.27 -5.51 -8.84
CA PHE A 84 4.59 -6.73 -8.11
C PHE A 84 4.30 -7.96 -8.97
N ARG A 85 5.32 -8.79 -9.19
CA ARG A 85 5.11 -10.13 -9.72
C ARG A 85 4.44 -11.03 -8.69
N GLU A 86 4.74 -10.81 -7.41
CA GLU A 86 4.22 -11.58 -6.28
C GLU A 86 4.37 -10.77 -4.99
N ILE A 87 3.42 -10.93 -4.08
CA ILE A 87 3.47 -10.45 -2.70
C ILE A 87 3.10 -11.65 -1.84
N ARG A 88 3.90 -11.97 -0.81
CA ARG A 88 3.66 -13.08 0.11
C ARG A 88 3.74 -12.63 1.55
N TYR A 89 2.95 -13.27 2.40
CA TYR A 89 3.11 -13.15 3.85
C TYR A 89 3.93 -14.33 4.36
N GLU A 90 5.04 -14.03 5.02
CA GLU A 90 5.88 -15.05 5.66
C GLU A 90 5.89 -14.87 7.18
N MET A 91 5.64 -15.94 7.92
CA MET A 91 5.80 -16.01 9.37
C MET A 91 6.92 -16.99 9.69
N ASN A 92 8.02 -16.49 10.26
CA ASN A 92 9.23 -17.30 10.53
C ASN A 92 9.72 -18.11 9.31
N GLY A 93 9.64 -17.52 8.11
CA GLY A 93 10.07 -18.14 6.86
C GLY A 93 9.09 -19.17 6.28
N ILE A 94 7.89 -19.29 6.85
CA ILE A 94 6.80 -20.11 6.30
C ILE A 94 5.79 -19.18 5.63
N VAL A 95 5.42 -19.46 4.39
CA VAL A 95 4.36 -18.74 3.65
C VAL A 95 3.00 -19.06 4.28
N ILE A 96 2.19 -18.04 4.57
CA ILE A 96 0.93 -18.16 5.32
C ILE A 96 -0.30 -17.61 4.59
N ASP A 97 -0.15 -17.12 3.36
CA ASP A 97 -1.23 -16.63 2.50
C ASP A 97 -1.72 -17.66 1.46
#